data_AF-K2MRI3-F1
#
_entry.id   AF-K2MRI3-F1
#
_cell.length_a   1.000
_cell.length_b   1.000
_cell.length_c   1.000
_cell.angle_alpha   90.00
_cell.angle_beta   90.00
_cell.angle_gamma   90.00
#
_symmetry.space_group_name_H-M   'P 1'
#
loop_
_entity.id
_entity.type
_entity.pdbx_description
1 polymer ?
#
loop_
_entity_poly.entity_id
_entity_poly.type
_entity_poly.pdbx_seq_one_letter_code
_entity_poly.pdbx_strand_id
1 'polypeptide(L)'
;MFDGASATHHESFIGTCLGWWMWSMVGACPRSRHRVRCRAVAAVRAALHVALALVVVAWMPTVHAVVLRMRGGTVDRAITVGRAVDTVLMDGVHITNGVSVVFDVAAMLPGALRIELRNCVCDGGAQIYVRGYSGEPASDRSLEVSVSGLSGSYCSLVFVHNLPSQTNVTVRDSTIVTAGPMHYSQLSGLTDAVASPLVLHATSLLRSQLRVSNTVLRSLQVGGSAVYVGGDVDLLSSAVVLDGVSLEASGGPTA
;
A
#
# COMPACT_ATOMS: atom_id res chain seq x y z
N MET A 1 70.98 -20.66 -41.32
CA MET A 1 70.78 -21.53 -42.49
C MET A 1 69.78 -20.81 -43.38
N PHE A 2 70.31 -20.26 -44.47
CA PHE A 2 69.73 -19.79 -45.74
C PHE A 2 68.24 -19.41 -45.87
N ASP A 3 68.05 -18.17 -46.36
CA ASP A 3 67.18 -17.69 -47.45
C ASP A 3 65.67 -18.03 -47.49
N GLY A 4 64.78 -17.14 -47.92
CA GLY A 4 64.95 -15.86 -48.62
C GLY A 4 63.70 -15.51 -49.44
N ALA A 5 63.79 -14.38 -50.14
CA ALA A 5 62.89 -13.84 -51.18
C ALA A 5 61.87 -12.74 -50.79
N SER A 6 62.45 -11.54 -50.59
CA SER A 6 62.10 -10.22 -51.18
C SER A 6 61.62 -10.33 -52.65
N ALA A 7 60.88 -9.43 -53.32
CA ALA A 7 60.78 -7.97 -53.30
C ALA A 7 59.56 -7.55 -54.19
N THR A 8 58.67 -6.62 -53.82
CA THR A 8 58.66 -5.14 -54.01
C THR A 8 58.01 -4.58 -55.30
N HIS A 9 57.38 -3.41 -55.10
CA HIS A 9 56.93 -2.37 -56.04
C HIS A 9 55.72 -2.69 -56.94
N HIS A 10 54.79 -1.76 -57.19
CA HIS A 10 55.06 -0.39 -57.63
C HIS A 10 53.90 0.60 -57.35
N GLU A 11 54.25 1.86 -57.52
CA GLU A 11 53.62 3.11 -57.12
C GLU A 11 52.28 3.49 -57.75
N SER A 12 51.78 4.60 -57.19
CA SER A 12 50.52 5.29 -57.36
C SER A 12 50.45 6.28 -58.53
N PHE A 13 49.20 6.71 -58.77
CA PHE A 13 48.73 8.04 -59.21
C PHE A 13 48.81 8.41 -60.71
N ILE A 14 47.64 8.55 -61.35
CA ILE A 14 46.97 9.81 -61.77
C ILE A 14 45.88 9.48 -62.81
N GLY A 15 44.68 10.08 -62.67
CA GLY A 15 43.95 10.62 -63.83
C GLY A 15 42.51 10.14 -64.15
N THR A 16 41.56 11.05 -63.89
CA THR A 16 40.46 11.49 -64.79
C THR A 16 39.19 10.64 -65.06
N CYS A 17 38.07 11.20 -64.58
CA CYS A 17 36.85 11.63 -65.29
C CYS A 17 35.78 10.65 -65.86
N LEU A 18 34.53 11.00 -65.48
CA LEU A 18 33.24 10.92 -66.21
C LEU A 18 32.53 9.57 -66.35
N GLY A 19 31.20 9.59 -66.16
CA GLY A 19 30.29 8.68 -66.88
C GLY A 19 29.18 8.03 -66.07
N TRP A 20 28.09 8.78 -65.89
CA TRP A 20 26.73 8.31 -65.63
C TRP A 20 26.34 7.15 -66.57
N TRP A 21 25.69 6.08 -66.07
CA TRP A 21 24.48 5.53 -66.72
C TRP A 21 23.71 4.52 -65.85
N MET A 22 22.39 4.72 -65.87
CA MET A 22 21.30 3.94 -65.28
C MET A 22 21.20 2.53 -65.86
N TRP A 23 20.96 1.51 -65.02
CA TRP A 23 20.17 0.35 -65.42
C TRP A 23 19.13 0.02 -64.33
N SER A 24 17.86 0.15 -64.71
CA SER A 24 16.70 -0.36 -63.98
C SER A 24 16.14 -1.52 -64.79
N MET A 25 15.97 -2.69 -64.18
CA MET A 25 15.06 -3.71 -64.69
C MET A 25 14.31 -4.38 -63.53
N VAL A 26 13.09 -3.86 -63.33
CA VAL A 26 11.84 -4.57 -63.01
C VAL A 26 11.96 -5.98 -62.43
N GLY A 27 11.92 -6.07 -61.10
CA GLY A 27 11.46 -7.26 -60.38
C GLY A 27 10.05 -7.01 -59.84
N ALA A 28 9.03 -7.63 -60.45
CA ALA A 28 7.64 -7.52 -60.02
C ALA A 28 7.45 -8.07 -58.59
N CYS A 29 7.06 -7.20 -57.65
CA CYS A 29 6.77 -7.55 -56.27
C CYS A 29 5.29 -7.96 -56.08
N PRO A 30 4.97 -9.19 -55.62
CA PRO A 30 3.63 -9.50 -55.13
C PRO A 30 3.50 -9.08 -53.65
N ARG A 31 3.69 -7.79 -53.33
CA ARG A 31 3.73 -7.30 -51.93
C ARG A 31 2.53 -6.45 -51.50
N SER A 32 1.62 -6.09 -52.41
CA SER A 32 0.51 -5.18 -52.11
C SER A 32 -0.69 -5.85 -51.43
N ARG A 33 -1.11 -7.05 -51.88
CA ARG A 33 -2.30 -7.74 -51.34
C ARG A 33 -2.14 -8.28 -49.92
N HIS A 34 -0.93 -8.71 -49.56
CA HIS A 34 -0.64 -9.24 -48.22
C HIS A 34 -0.70 -8.14 -47.15
N ARG A 35 -0.17 -6.94 -47.43
CA ARG A 35 -0.23 -5.79 -46.51
C ARG A 35 -1.67 -5.34 -46.24
N VAL A 36 -2.52 -5.33 -47.26
CA VAL A 36 -3.93 -4.92 -47.10
C VAL A 36 -4.71 -5.98 -46.28
N ARG A 37 -4.48 -7.27 -46.54
CA ARG A 37 -5.08 -8.35 -45.74
C ARG A 37 -4.60 -8.33 -44.29
N CYS A 38 -3.31 -8.13 -44.03
CA CYS A 38 -2.79 -7.98 -42.67
C CYS A 38 -3.38 -6.77 -41.93
N ARG A 39 -3.54 -5.63 -42.62
CA ARG A 39 -4.19 -4.44 -42.04
C ARG A 39 -5.67 -4.69 -41.73
N ALA A 40 -6.39 -5.39 -42.60
CA ALA A 40 -7.78 -5.76 -42.36
C ALA A 40 -7.93 -6.72 -41.17
N VAL A 41 -7.06 -7.74 -41.07
CA VAL A 41 -7.06 -8.68 -39.93
C VAL A 41 -6.71 -7.96 -38.62
N ALA A 42 -5.73 -7.04 -38.65
CA ALA A 42 -5.38 -6.23 -37.49
C ALA A 42 -6.55 -5.32 -37.04
N ALA A 43 -7.25 -4.70 -38.00
CA ALA A 43 -8.40 -3.85 -37.71
C ALA A 43 -9.58 -4.65 -37.11
N VAL A 44 -9.89 -5.82 -37.66
CA VAL A 44 -10.94 -6.71 -37.13
C VAL A 44 -10.59 -7.19 -35.72
N ARG A 45 -9.31 -7.55 -35.48
CA ARG A 45 -8.86 -7.98 -34.16
C ARG A 45 -8.90 -6.85 -33.13
N ALA A 46 -8.52 -5.63 -33.52
CA ALA A 46 -8.65 -4.45 -32.68
C ALA A 46 -10.13 -4.16 -32.35
N ALA A 47 -11.02 -4.22 -33.34
CA ALA A 47 -12.46 -4.04 -33.14
C ALA A 47 -13.04 -5.10 -32.20
N LEU A 48 -12.60 -6.35 -32.31
CA LEU A 48 -13.01 -7.42 -31.40
C LEU A 48 -12.54 -7.17 -29.96
N HIS A 49 -11.29 -6.72 -29.76
CA HIS A 49 -10.79 -6.38 -28.43
C HIS A 49 -11.56 -5.20 -27.81
N VAL A 50 -11.90 -4.18 -28.61
CA VAL A 50 -12.73 -3.06 -28.16
C VAL A 50 -14.14 -3.54 -27.78
N ALA A 51 -14.76 -4.39 -28.60
CA ALA A 51 -16.07 -4.96 -28.30
C ALA A 51 -16.04 -5.81 -27.01
N LEU A 52 -15.02 -6.64 -26.82
CA LEU A 52 -14.82 -7.40 -25.59
C LEU A 52 -14.63 -6.49 -24.37
N ALA A 53 -13.83 -5.42 -24.49
CA ALA A 53 -13.65 -4.46 -23.41
C ALA A 53 -14.96 -3.76 -23.03
N LEU A 54 -15.77 -3.37 -24.01
CA LEU A 54 -17.08 -2.74 -23.77
C LEU A 54 -18.08 -3.71 -23.11
N VAL A 55 -18.10 -4.98 -23.53
CA VAL A 55 -18.93 -6.01 -22.88
C VAL A 55 -18.51 -6.23 -21.43
N VAL A 56 -17.20 -6.25 -21.17
CA VAL A 56 -16.67 -6.37 -19.80
C VAL A 56 -17.10 -5.18 -18.95
N VAL A 57 -16.99 -3.94 -19.44
CA VAL A 57 -17.43 -2.73 -18.72
C VAL A 57 -18.94 -2.71 -18.49
N ALA A 58 -19.75 -3.10 -19.48
CA ALA A 58 -21.21 -3.13 -19.37
C ALA A 58 -21.72 -4.21 -18.40
N TRP A 59 -20.93 -5.25 -18.16
CA TRP A 59 -21.25 -6.34 -17.22
C TRP A 59 -20.59 -6.16 -15.85
N MET A 60 -19.82 -5.08 -15.63
CA MET A 60 -19.35 -4.79 -14.27
C MET A 60 -20.56 -4.33 -13.45
N PRO A 61 -20.96 -5.09 -12.41
CA PRO A 61 -21.97 -4.59 -11.49
C PRO A 61 -21.42 -3.29 -10.90
N THR A 62 -22.21 -2.22 -10.95
CA THR A 62 -21.94 -1.01 -10.18
C THR A 62 -21.87 -1.43 -8.72
N VAL A 63 -20.64 -1.55 -8.18
CA VAL A 63 -20.45 -1.87 -6.78
C VAL A 63 -20.88 -0.64 -6.00
N HIS A 64 -22.04 -0.73 -5.37
CA HIS A 64 -22.52 0.32 -4.49
C HIS A 64 -21.67 0.28 -3.24
N ALA A 65 -21.03 1.40 -2.91
CA ALA A 65 -20.32 1.53 -1.67
C ALA A 65 -21.28 1.39 -0.49
N VAL A 66 -20.91 0.54 0.46
CA VAL A 66 -21.64 0.36 1.70
C VAL A 66 -20.88 1.07 2.81
N VAL A 67 -21.57 1.96 3.51
CA VAL A 67 -21.06 2.56 4.74
C VAL A 67 -21.30 1.58 5.89
N LEU A 68 -20.22 1.11 6.53
CA LEU A 68 -20.34 0.34 7.76
C LEU A 68 -20.48 1.30 8.93
N ARG A 69 -21.62 1.24 9.64
CA ARG A 69 -21.86 2.06 10.83
C ARG A 69 -22.20 1.20 12.04
N MET A 70 -21.42 1.35 13.10
CA MET A 70 -21.65 0.72 14.40
C MET A 70 -21.76 1.81 15.46
N ARG A 71 -22.81 1.74 16.28
CA ARG A 71 -23.05 2.71 17.34
C ARG A 71 -23.42 1.97 18.62
N GLY A 72 -22.66 2.18 19.69
CA GLY A 72 -22.78 1.39 20.90
C GLY A 72 -22.43 -0.08 20.68
N GLY A 73 -22.84 -0.92 21.63
CA GLY A 73 -22.69 -2.37 21.54
C GLY A 73 -21.28 -2.88 21.82
N THR A 74 -21.14 -4.20 21.73
CA THR A 74 -19.90 -4.91 22.05
C THR A 74 -19.46 -5.76 20.86
N VAL A 75 -18.17 -5.70 20.56
CA VAL A 75 -17.47 -6.56 19.62
C VAL A 75 -16.58 -7.50 20.43
N ASP A 76 -17.05 -8.73 20.58
CA ASP A 76 -16.39 -9.82 21.29
C ASP A 76 -15.97 -10.96 20.35
N ARG A 77 -16.11 -10.75 19.04
CA ARG A 77 -15.64 -11.63 17.97
C ARG A 77 -14.81 -10.84 16.98
N ALA A 78 -13.85 -11.52 16.35
CA ALA A 78 -13.00 -10.89 15.34
C ALA A 78 -13.83 -10.41 14.14
N ILE A 79 -13.54 -9.20 13.67
CA ILE A 79 -14.20 -8.57 12.52
C ILE A 79 -13.12 -8.16 11.53
N THR A 80 -13.34 -8.44 10.25
CA THR A 80 -12.55 -7.90 9.16
C THR A 80 -13.47 -7.12 8.23
N VAL A 81 -13.22 -5.82 8.11
CA VAL A 81 -13.92 -4.89 7.23
C VAL A 81 -13.05 -4.64 6.00
N GLY A 82 -13.63 -4.77 4.81
CA GLY A 82 -12.88 -4.59 3.57
C GLY A 82 -13.80 -4.45 2.37
N ARG A 83 -14.06 -5.57 1.68
CA ARG A 83 -14.80 -5.58 0.40
C ARG A 83 -16.11 -4.82 0.47
N ALA A 84 -16.39 -4.04 -0.58
CA ALA A 84 -17.59 -3.21 -0.75
C ALA A 84 -17.76 -2.06 0.26
N VAL A 85 -16.76 -1.79 1.11
CA VAL A 85 -16.78 -0.68 2.07
C VAL A 85 -15.80 0.39 1.62
N ASP A 86 -16.23 1.66 1.66
CA ASP A 86 -15.38 2.84 1.53
C ASP A 86 -15.27 3.61 2.86
N THR A 87 -16.30 3.52 3.70
CA THR A 87 -16.47 4.30 4.92
C THR A 87 -16.83 3.40 6.09
N VAL A 88 -16.09 3.53 7.19
CA VAL A 88 -16.38 2.87 8.47
C VAL A 88 -16.54 3.90 9.55
N LEU A 89 -17.67 3.85 10.27
CA LEU A 89 -17.98 4.74 11.38
C LEU A 89 -18.31 3.92 12.62
N MET A 90 -17.48 4.00 13.65
CA MET A 90 -17.67 3.36 14.95
C MET A 90 -17.83 4.43 16.02
N ASP A 91 -18.94 4.42 16.75
CA ASP A 91 -19.26 5.42 17.77
C ASP A 91 -19.70 4.76 19.08
N GLY A 92 -18.87 4.82 20.12
CA GLY A 92 -19.21 4.23 21.42
C GLY A 92 -19.18 2.69 21.44
N VAL A 93 -18.45 2.05 20.52
CA VAL A 93 -18.35 0.58 20.46
C VAL A 93 -17.33 0.08 21.48
N HIS A 94 -17.64 -1.00 22.19
CA HIS A 94 -16.74 -1.67 23.13
C HIS A 94 -16.12 -2.92 22.49
N ILE A 95 -14.79 -3.00 22.43
CA ILE A 95 -14.05 -4.10 21.80
C ILE A 95 -13.30 -4.86 22.91
N THR A 96 -13.54 -6.16 23.03
CA THR A 96 -13.08 -6.93 24.22
C THR A 96 -12.60 -8.33 23.85
N ASN A 97 -12.29 -9.16 24.84
CA ASN A 97 -11.95 -10.58 24.71
C ASN A 97 -10.77 -10.86 23.75
N GLY A 98 -9.81 -9.93 23.67
CA GLY A 98 -8.59 -10.13 22.87
C GLY A 98 -8.83 -10.15 21.36
N VAL A 99 -10.01 -9.73 20.89
CA VAL A 99 -10.36 -9.86 19.48
C VAL A 99 -9.67 -8.81 18.61
N SER A 100 -9.53 -9.15 17.33
CA SER A 100 -9.00 -8.26 16.31
C SER A 100 -10.14 -7.63 15.50
N VAL A 101 -10.15 -6.31 15.42
CA VAL A 101 -10.94 -5.54 14.46
C VAL A 101 -9.99 -5.05 13.37
N VAL A 102 -10.16 -5.55 12.15
CA VAL A 102 -9.25 -5.28 11.03
C VAL A 102 -9.98 -4.46 9.98
N PHE A 103 -9.46 -3.27 9.68
CA PHE A 103 -9.82 -2.48 8.51
C PHE A 103 -8.82 -2.78 7.40
N ASP A 104 -9.21 -3.66 6.49
CA ASP A 104 -8.40 -4.13 5.37
C ASP A 104 -8.49 -3.17 4.19
N VAL A 105 -7.70 -2.10 4.24
CA VAL A 105 -7.67 -1.00 3.26
C VAL A 105 -7.39 -1.51 1.86
N ALA A 106 -6.55 -2.54 1.72
CA ALA A 106 -6.25 -3.17 0.44
C ALA A 106 -7.48 -3.85 -0.19
N ALA A 107 -8.40 -4.36 0.64
CA ALA A 107 -9.64 -5.01 0.20
C ALA A 107 -10.84 -4.05 0.09
N MET A 108 -10.74 -2.83 0.64
CA MET A 108 -11.76 -1.78 0.50
C MET A 108 -11.91 -1.31 -0.96
N LEU A 109 -12.97 -0.55 -1.21
CA LEU A 109 -13.25 -0.01 -2.54
C LEU A 109 -12.15 0.96 -3.03
N PRO A 110 -12.00 1.14 -4.36
CA PRO A 110 -11.17 2.20 -4.91
C PRO A 110 -11.69 3.59 -4.50
N GLY A 111 -10.79 4.59 -4.52
CA GLY A 111 -11.13 5.99 -4.23
C GLY A 111 -10.75 6.46 -2.82
N ALA A 112 -11.52 7.43 -2.31
CA ALA A 112 -11.30 8.02 -1.00
C ALA A 112 -11.93 7.16 0.10
N LEU A 113 -11.09 6.67 1.00
CA LEU A 113 -11.48 5.79 2.10
C LEU A 113 -11.53 6.56 3.42
N ARG A 114 -12.48 6.20 4.29
CA ARG A 114 -12.62 6.82 5.62
C ARG A 114 -12.84 5.78 6.70
N ILE A 115 -12.07 5.87 7.78
CA ILE A 115 -12.23 5.06 8.99
C ILE A 115 -12.31 6.01 10.16
N GLU A 116 -13.44 6.02 10.87
CA GLU A 116 -13.67 6.88 12.03
C GLU A 116 -14.05 6.03 13.25
N LEU A 117 -13.27 6.20 14.33
CA LEU A 117 -13.55 5.66 15.65
C LEU A 117 -13.76 6.84 16.59
N ARG A 118 -14.93 6.90 17.23
CA ARG A 118 -15.30 7.94 18.17
C ARG A 118 -15.76 7.33 19.48
N ASN A 119 -15.15 7.75 20.59
CA ASN A 119 -15.53 7.33 21.94
C ASN A 119 -15.59 5.81 22.12
N CYS A 120 -14.81 5.05 21.34
CA CYS A 120 -14.76 3.60 21.45
C CYS A 120 -13.97 3.20 22.69
N VAL A 121 -14.27 2.02 23.21
CA VAL A 121 -13.57 1.44 24.36
C VAL A 121 -12.91 0.14 23.95
N CYS A 122 -11.68 -0.12 24.38
CA CYS A 122 -11.04 -1.42 24.16
C CYS A 122 -10.35 -2.01 25.40
N ASP A 123 -10.50 -3.31 25.61
CA ASP A 123 -9.88 -4.03 26.72
C ASP A 123 -9.60 -5.50 26.37
N GLY A 124 -9.15 -6.28 27.36
CA GLY A 124 -8.97 -7.73 27.23
C GLY A 124 -7.88 -8.14 26.23
N GLY A 125 -6.97 -7.24 25.86
CA GLY A 125 -5.95 -7.47 24.83
C GLY A 125 -6.46 -7.24 23.40
N ALA A 126 -7.59 -6.53 23.23
CA ALA A 126 -8.17 -6.25 21.92
C ALA A 126 -7.21 -5.46 21.01
N GLN A 127 -7.33 -5.68 19.70
CA GLN A 127 -6.42 -5.11 18.72
C GLN A 127 -7.19 -4.50 17.55
N ILE A 128 -6.88 -3.25 17.23
CA ILE A 128 -7.52 -2.51 16.14
C ILE A 128 -6.48 -2.29 15.06
N TYR A 129 -6.67 -2.92 13.90
CA TYR A 129 -5.74 -2.88 12.79
C TYR A 129 -6.25 -2.00 11.66
N VAL A 130 -5.41 -1.10 11.19
CA VAL A 130 -5.50 -0.51 9.85
C VAL A 130 -4.45 -1.22 8.99
N ARG A 131 -4.91 -2.11 8.12
CA ARG A 131 -4.06 -2.96 7.28
C ARG A 131 -4.02 -2.43 5.85
N GLY A 132 -2.83 -2.01 5.43
CA GLY A 132 -2.52 -1.59 4.06
C GLY A 132 -2.12 -2.74 3.13
N TYR A 133 -1.32 -2.39 2.12
CA TYR A 133 -0.82 -3.25 1.06
C TYR A 133 0.52 -3.88 1.42
N SER A 134 0.64 -5.20 1.31
CA SER A 134 1.92 -5.90 1.51
C SER A 134 2.98 -5.58 0.44
N GLY A 135 2.64 -4.75 -0.55
CA GLY A 135 3.53 -4.26 -1.60
C GLY A 135 3.14 -2.83 -1.97
N GLU A 136 3.34 -2.43 -3.23
CA GLU A 136 3.01 -1.08 -3.68
C GLU A 136 1.50 -0.77 -3.54
N PRO A 137 1.12 0.32 -2.85
CA PRO A 137 -0.26 0.75 -2.75
C PRO A 137 -0.87 1.14 -4.08
N ALA A 138 -2.19 0.94 -4.21
CA ALA A 138 -2.94 1.44 -5.36
C ALA A 138 -2.89 2.98 -5.41
N SER A 139 -2.48 3.54 -6.56
CA SER A 139 -2.26 4.99 -6.71
C SER A 139 -3.55 5.81 -6.83
N ASP A 140 -4.69 5.15 -7.04
CA ASP A 140 -6.02 5.74 -7.19
C ASP A 140 -6.78 5.84 -5.86
N ARG A 141 -6.08 5.77 -4.73
CA ARG A 141 -6.67 5.79 -3.39
C ARG A 141 -6.06 6.83 -2.47
N SER A 142 -6.89 7.29 -1.54
CA SER A 142 -6.50 8.09 -0.37
C SER A 142 -7.22 7.55 0.86
N LEU A 143 -6.68 7.80 2.05
CA LEU A 143 -7.23 7.26 3.29
C LEU A 143 -7.24 8.33 4.39
N GLU A 144 -8.40 8.52 4.99
CA GLU A 144 -8.56 9.27 6.24
C GLU A 144 -8.84 8.29 7.38
N VAL A 145 -7.99 8.29 8.40
CA VAL A 145 -8.22 7.57 9.66
C VAL A 145 -8.36 8.59 10.77
N SER A 146 -9.49 8.58 11.46
CA SER A 146 -9.73 9.43 12.63
C SER A 146 -10.09 8.59 13.84
N VAL A 147 -9.26 8.66 14.87
CA VAL A 147 -9.46 8.03 16.16
C VAL A 147 -9.58 9.14 17.19
N SER A 148 -10.74 9.25 17.82
CA SER A 148 -11.01 10.29 18.82
C SER A 148 -11.69 9.68 20.05
N GLY A 149 -11.20 10.02 21.23
CA GLY A 149 -11.79 9.51 22.47
C GLY A 149 -11.65 7.99 22.63
N LEU A 150 -10.65 7.34 21.99
CA LEU A 150 -10.40 5.92 22.21
C LEU A 150 -9.85 5.73 23.62
N SER A 151 -10.58 4.99 24.45
CA SER A 151 -10.20 4.70 25.83
C SER A 151 -9.98 3.21 25.99
N GLY A 152 -8.78 2.78 26.37
CA GLY A 152 -8.52 1.38 26.57
C GLY A 152 -7.50 1.07 27.64
N SER A 153 -7.81 0.08 28.47
CA SER A 153 -6.98 -0.37 29.59
C SER A 153 -6.05 -1.52 29.20
N TYR A 154 -6.39 -2.26 28.15
CA TYR A 154 -5.59 -3.36 27.63
C TYR A 154 -5.90 -3.58 26.14
N CYS A 155 -5.32 -2.75 25.27
CA CYS A 155 -5.48 -2.90 23.82
C CYS A 155 -4.38 -2.18 23.03
N SER A 156 -4.36 -2.41 21.72
CA SER A 156 -3.39 -1.80 20.80
C SER A 156 -4.06 -1.30 19.52
N LEU A 157 -3.61 -0.13 19.05
CA LEU A 157 -3.90 0.42 17.74
C LEU A 157 -2.71 0.17 16.82
N VAL A 158 -2.95 -0.51 15.71
CA VAL A 158 -1.90 -1.07 14.85
C VAL A 158 -2.08 -0.60 13.42
N PHE A 159 -1.06 0.03 12.88
CA PHE A 159 -0.90 0.32 11.46
C PHE A 159 0.11 -0.67 10.89
N VAL A 160 -0.31 -1.41 9.88
CA VAL A 160 0.53 -2.42 9.23
C VAL A 160 0.44 -2.28 7.73
N HIS A 161 1.55 -2.56 7.05
CA HIS A 161 1.66 -2.58 5.60
C HIS A 161 1.54 -1.17 4.99
N ASN A 162 1.82 -1.05 3.69
CA ASN A 162 1.88 0.25 3.03
C ASN A 162 0.48 0.86 2.92
N LEU A 163 0.27 2.05 3.48
CA LEU A 163 -0.99 2.77 3.34
C LEU A 163 -1.02 3.54 2.00
N PRO A 164 -2.21 3.83 1.44
CA PRO A 164 -2.31 4.66 0.23
C PRO A 164 -1.54 5.99 0.35
N SER A 165 -1.12 6.55 -0.78
CA SER A 165 -0.54 7.90 -0.75
C SER A 165 -1.59 8.92 -0.29
N GLN A 166 -1.18 10.04 0.28
CA GLN A 166 -2.10 11.04 0.84
C GLN A 166 -2.98 10.47 1.97
N THR A 167 -2.40 9.60 2.80
CA THR A 167 -3.07 9.10 4.00
C THR A 167 -2.96 10.15 5.11
N ASN A 168 -4.09 10.49 5.74
CA ASN A 168 -4.14 11.32 6.94
C ASN A 168 -4.65 10.52 8.13
N VAL A 169 -3.78 10.27 9.09
CA VAL A 169 -4.12 9.59 10.35
C VAL A 169 -4.13 10.60 11.46
N THR A 170 -5.25 10.68 12.17
CA THR A 170 -5.42 11.49 13.38
C THR A 170 -5.79 10.60 14.56
N VAL A 171 -5.03 10.70 15.64
CA VAL A 171 -5.36 10.08 16.93
C VAL A 171 -5.41 11.19 17.95
N ARG A 172 -6.56 11.44 18.55
CA ARG A 172 -6.72 12.55 19.49
C ARG A 172 -7.54 12.24 20.71
N ASP A 173 -7.28 12.97 21.78
CA ASP A 173 -8.07 12.95 23.01
C ASP A 173 -8.28 11.51 23.53
N SER A 174 -7.25 10.66 23.40
CA SER A 174 -7.33 9.21 23.58
C SER A 174 -6.42 8.74 24.72
N THR A 175 -6.74 7.60 25.33
CA THR A 175 -5.90 6.95 26.35
C THR A 175 -5.84 5.47 26.03
N ILE A 176 -4.68 4.97 25.63
CA ILE A 176 -4.48 3.58 25.22
C ILE A 176 -3.40 2.97 26.09
N VAL A 177 -3.77 1.94 26.83
CA VAL A 177 -2.90 1.22 27.75
C VAL A 177 -2.76 -0.22 27.30
N THR A 178 -1.53 -0.72 27.28
CA THR A 178 -1.24 -2.16 27.21
C THR A 178 -0.85 -2.64 28.60
N ALA A 179 -1.83 -3.17 29.34
CA ALA A 179 -1.64 -3.65 30.71
C ALA A 179 -0.88 -4.98 30.84
N GLY A 180 -0.72 -5.72 29.73
CA GLY A 180 -0.05 -7.01 29.71
C GLY A 180 0.53 -7.34 28.33
N PRO A 181 1.01 -8.58 28.12
CA PRO A 181 1.58 -9.00 26.84
C PRO A 181 0.54 -8.93 25.71
N MET A 182 0.98 -8.60 24.49
CA MET A 182 0.12 -8.54 23.31
C MET A 182 0.52 -9.63 22.31
N HIS A 183 -0.48 -10.21 21.64
CA HIS A 183 -0.27 -11.23 20.60
C HIS A 183 -0.72 -10.71 19.24
N TYR A 184 0.23 -10.20 18.46
CA TYR A 184 -0.06 -9.62 17.13
C TYR A 184 -0.17 -10.71 16.05
N SER A 185 -1.17 -11.58 16.16
CA SER A 185 -1.33 -12.74 15.27
C SER A 185 -1.52 -12.40 13.78
N GLN A 186 -1.90 -11.15 13.47
CA GLN A 186 -2.02 -10.68 12.08
C GLN A 186 -0.69 -10.23 11.46
N LEU A 187 0.39 -10.20 12.25
CA LEU A 187 1.69 -9.64 11.86
C LEU A 187 2.75 -10.74 11.81
N SER A 188 2.91 -11.36 10.64
CA SER A 188 4.03 -12.27 10.40
C SER A 188 5.35 -11.54 10.59
N GLY A 189 6.19 -11.99 11.52
CA GLY A 189 7.51 -11.38 11.78
C GLY A 189 7.53 -10.32 12.88
N LEU A 190 6.40 -9.93 13.45
CA LEU A 190 6.38 -9.07 14.64
C LEU A 190 6.58 -9.92 15.91
N THR A 191 7.80 -10.43 16.09
CA THR A 191 8.19 -11.20 17.29
C THR A 191 8.67 -10.32 18.43
N ASP A 192 9.11 -9.11 18.12
CA ASP A 192 9.89 -8.29 19.07
C ASP A 192 9.03 -7.27 19.83
N ALA A 193 7.81 -6.99 19.36
CA ALA A 193 6.88 -6.13 20.07
C ALA A 193 6.19 -6.91 21.19
N VAL A 194 6.59 -6.66 22.44
CA VAL A 194 6.03 -7.35 23.62
C VAL A 194 4.65 -6.81 23.99
N ALA A 195 4.52 -5.48 24.08
CA ALA A 195 3.27 -4.80 24.38
C ALA A 195 3.40 -3.31 24.02
N SER A 196 2.63 -2.85 23.03
CA SER A 196 2.65 -1.45 22.62
C SER A 196 1.26 -0.91 22.27
N PRO A 197 0.84 0.21 22.87
CA PRO A 197 -0.45 0.86 22.57
C PRO A 197 -0.59 1.33 21.12
N LEU A 198 0.53 1.77 20.50
CA LEU A 198 0.57 2.22 19.12
C LEU A 198 1.69 1.51 18.36
N VAL A 199 1.33 0.79 17.31
CA VAL A 199 2.27 0.00 16.50
C VAL A 199 2.25 0.49 15.05
N LEU A 200 3.42 0.73 14.48
CA LEU A 200 3.66 0.95 13.06
C LEU A 200 4.60 -0.16 12.58
N HIS A 201 4.12 -1.02 11.69
CA HIS A 201 4.90 -2.16 11.23
C HIS A 201 4.87 -2.31 9.70
N ALA A 202 6.04 -2.43 9.07
CA ALA A 202 6.14 -2.58 7.61
C ALA A 202 5.30 -1.58 6.83
N THR A 203 5.32 -0.33 7.30
CA THR A 203 4.43 0.73 6.81
C THR A 203 5.25 1.79 6.09
N SER A 204 5.07 1.92 4.77
CA SER A 204 5.52 3.09 4.01
C SER A 204 4.42 4.15 3.96
N LEU A 205 4.76 5.38 4.30
CA LEU A 205 3.89 6.55 4.27
C LEU A 205 4.40 7.53 3.21
N LEU A 206 3.68 7.66 2.10
CA LEU A 206 4.02 8.57 1.00
C LEU A 206 3.06 9.77 0.94
N ARG A 207 3.59 10.98 1.12
CA ARG A 207 2.83 12.24 1.17
C ARG A 207 1.69 12.18 2.19
N SER A 208 1.98 11.57 3.33
CA SER A 208 1.00 11.22 4.36
C SER A 208 1.32 11.94 5.67
N GLN A 209 0.34 11.98 6.57
CA GLN A 209 0.50 12.54 7.90
C GLN A 209 -0.01 11.57 8.96
N LEU A 210 0.75 11.39 10.02
CA LEU A 210 0.30 10.80 11.28
C LEU A 210 0.36 11.87 12.36
N ARG A 211 -0.79 12.29 12.86
CA ARG A 211 -0.89 13.25 13.97
C ARG A 211 -1.49 12.55 15.19
N VAL A 212 -0.78 12.62 16.30
CA VAL A 212 -1.24 12.18 17.62
C VAL A 212 -1.29 13.40 18.53
N SER A 213 -2.45 13.70 19.10
CA SER A 213 -2.63 14.88 19.95
C SER A 213 -3.41 14.61 21.22
N ASN A 214 -3.08 15.25 22.35
CA ASN A 214 -3.77 15.08 23.63
C ASN A 214 -4.00 13.60 23.99
N THR A 215 -2.99 12.76 23.79
CA THR A 215 -3.15 11.30 23.87
C THR A 215 -2.16 10.71 24.85
N VAL A 216 -2.59 9.74 25.64
CA VAL A 216 -1.74 8.95 26.54
C VAL A 216 -1.55 7.57 25.94
N LEU A 217 -0.30 7.19 25.70
CA LEU A 217 0.10 5.84 25.26
C LEU A 217 0.99 5.24 26.34
N ARG A 218 0.47 4.21 27.02
CA ARG A 218 1.16 3.61 28.16
C ARG A 218 1.31 2.10 28.03
N SER A 219 2.53 1.59 28.16
CA SER A 219 2.79 0.17 28.34
C SER A 219 3.18 -0.12 29.79
N LEU A 220 2.51 -1.09 30.41
CA LEU A 220 2.80 -1.57 31.77
C LEU A 220 3.62 -2.87 31.79
N GLN A 221 3.84 -3.45 30.62
CA GLN A 221 4.54 -4.71 30.46
C GLN A 221 6.06 -4.47 30.50
N VAL A 222 6.79 -5.34 31.21
CA VAL A 222 8.26 -5.32 31.19
C VAL A 222 8.74 -5.59 29.76
N GLY A 223 9.63 -4.72 29.26
CA GLY A 223 10.10 -4.75 27.87
C GLY A 223 9.10 -4.21 26.84
N GLY A 224 7.94 -3.71 27.28
CA GLY A 224 6.98 -3.03 26.43
C GLY A 224 7.40 -1.60 26.05
N SER A 225 6.70 -1.01 25.09
CA SER A 225 6.98 0.35 24.60
C SER A 225 5.69 1.15 24.41
N ALA A 226 5.73 2.46 24.62
CA ALA A 226 4.56 3.32 24.36
C ALA A 226 4.20 3.39 22.86
N VAL A 227 5.22 3.34 22.00
CA VAL A 227 5.10 3.24 20.55
C VAL A 227 6.10 2.20 20.05
N TYR A 228 5.70 1.37 19.10
CA TYR A 228 6.60 0.46 18.40
C TYR A 228 6.63 0.82 16.91
N VAL A 229 7.83 0.92 16.36
CA VAL A 229 8.08 1.16 14.93
C VAL A 229 9.08 0.11 14.45
N GLY A 230 8.73 -0.71 13.46
CA GLY A 230 9.63 -1.77 12.99
C GLY A 230 9.22 -2.40 11.66
N GLY A 231 10.07 -3.28 11.12
CA GLY A 231 9.82 -3.98 9.85
C GLY A 231 9.89 -3.08 8.63
N ASP A 232 10.84 -2.15 8.57
CA ASP A 232 11.06 -1.22 7.45
C ASP A 232 9.91 -0.20 7.29
N VAL A 233 9.80 0.70 8.26
CA VAL A 233 8.87 1.84 8.21
C VAL A 233 9.56 3.03 7.54
N ASP A 234 8.95 3.54 6.47
CA ASP A 234 9.49 4.64 5.66
C ASP A 234 8.54 5.85 5.64
N LEU A 235 9.11 7.06 5.72
CA LEU A 235 8.38 8.32 5.61
C LEU A 235 8.87 9.10 4.38
N LEU A 236 8.09 9.11 3.31
CA LEU A 236 8.42 9.77 2.05
C LEU A 236 7.57 11.03 1.85
N SER A 237 8.16 12.21 2.02
CA SER A 237 7.42 13.49 2.00
C SER A 237 6.25 13.51 3.00
N SER A 238 6.44 12.84 4.14
CA SER A 238 5.41 12.61 5.15
C SER A 238 5.79 13.27 6.46
N ALA A 239 4.81 13.45 7.35
CA ALA A 239 5.01 14.06 8.65
C ALA A 239 4.42 13.20 9.77
N VAL A 240 5.16 13.09 10.87
CA VAL A 240 4.64 12.61 12.15
C VAL A 240 4.59 13.78 13.11
N VAL A 241 3.44 14.03 13.71
CA VAL A 241 3.21 15.15 14.63
C VAL A 241 2.71 14.61 15.95
N LEU A 242 3.43 14.89 17.03
CA LEU A 242 3.03 14.57 18.39
C LEU A 242 2.80 15.90 19.14
N ASP A 243 1.60 16.11 19.66
CA ASP A 243 1.21 17.37 20.30
C ASP A 243 0.43 17.11 21.61
N GLY A 244 1.02 17.41 22.77
CA GLY A 244 0.40 17.06 24.06
C GLY A 244 0.25 15.55 24.27
N VAL A 245 1.26 14.76 23.87
CA VAL A 245 1.25 13.29 23.99
C VAL A 245 2.07 12.84 25.20
N SER A 246 1.51 11.95 26.03
CA SER A 246 2.27 11.23 27.07
C SER A 246 2.65 9.85 26.56
N LEU A 247 3.95 9.53 26.61
CA LEU A 247 4.50 8.23 26.21
C LEU A 247 5.16 7.58 27.43
N GLU A 248 4.55 6.49 27.92
CA GLU A 248 4.99 5.81 29.13
C GLU A 248 5.30 4.34 28.85
N ALA A 249 6.47 3.88 29.26
CA ALA A 249 6.82 2.47 29.28
C ALA A 249 7.34 2.16 30.69
N SER A 250 6.49 1.54 31.50
CA SER A 250 6.81 1.18 32.88
C SER A 250 6.75 -0.33 33.03
N GLY A 251 7.84 -1.01 32.69
CA GLY A 251 8.15 -2.30 33.29
C GLY A 251 8.68 -2.03 34.69
N GLY A 252 8.20 -2.72 35.72
CA GLY A 252 8.82 -2.67 37.04
C GLY A 252 10.34 -2.90 36.96
N PRO A 253 11.14 -2.43 37.95
CA PRO A 253 12.59 -2.53 37.90
C PRO A 253 13.00 -3.98 37.61
N THR A 254 13.77 -4.17 36.54
CA THR A 254 14.47 -5.42 36.28
C THR A 254 15.39 -5.70 37.45
N ALA A 255 15.11 -6.76 38.21
CA ALA A 255 16.02 -7.30 39.22
C ALA A 255 17.24 -7.95 38.56
#